data_AF-A0A534MC82-F1
#
_entry.id   AF-A0A534MC82-F1
#
_cell.length_a   1.000
_cell.length_b   1.000
_cell.length_c   1.000
_cell.angle_alpha   90.00
_cell.angle_beta   90.00
_cell.angle_gamma   90.00
#
_symmetry.space_group_name_H-M   'P 1'
#
loop_
_entity.id
_entity.type
_entity.pdbx_description
1 polymer ?
#
loop_
_entity_poly.entity_id
_entity_poly.type
_entity_poly.pdbx_seq_one_letter_code
_entity_poly.pdbx_strand_id
1 'polypeptide(L)' 'RGSKGAYLICGDSQLVIRQMRGEYRVRTSHLLPLYEEALRLSSGLDVEFREVPRKQNRAGRLLE' A
#
# COMPACT_ATOMS: atom_id res chain seq x y z
N ARG A 1 -4.79 12.77 -20.62
CA ARG A 1 -3.90 11.67 -20.18
C ARG A 1 -3.45 12.02 -18.78
N GLY A 2 -4.03 11.41 -17.75
CA GLY A 2 -3.64 11.64 -16.36
C GLY A 2 -2.22 11.16 -16.14
N SER A 3 -1.40 12.00 -15.51
CA SER A 3 -0.03 11.70 -15.11
C SER A 3 -0.03 10.56 -14.09
N LYS A 4 0.58 9.42 -14.42
CA LYS A 4 0.83 8.33 -13.45
C LYS A 4 1.29 8.90 -12.10
N GLY A 5 0.65 8.49 -11.00
CA GLY A 5 1.09 8.79 -9.64
C GLY A 5 0.55 10.07 -9.03
N ALA A 6 -0.75 10.35 -9.15
CA ALA A 6 -1.38 11.47 -8.42
C ALA A 6 -1.23 11.34 -6.90
N TYR A 7 -1.17 10.10 -6.39
CA TYR A 7 -0.95 9.81 -4.98
C TYR A 7 0.15 8.77 -4.79
N LEU A 8 1.13 9.08 -3.93
CA LEU A 8 2.18 8.15 -3.52
C LEU A 8 1.91 7.65 -2.10
N ILE A 9 1.63 6.36 -1.97
CA ILE A 9 1.41 5.69 -0.68
C ILE A 9 2.72 5.04 -0.24
N CYS A 10 3.32 5.59 0.81
CA CYS A 10 4.57 5.11 1.40
C CYS A 10 4.30 4.24 2.64
N GLY A 11 4.98 3.09 2.74
CA GLY A 11 4.91 2.23 3.92
C GLY A 11 6.22 1.50 4.17
N ASP A 12 6.48 1.13 5.41
CA ASP A 12 7.66 0.35 5.84
C ASP A 12 7.38 -1.16 5.94
N SER A 13 6.12 -1.58 5.78
CA SER A 13 5.77 -2.99 5.64
C SER A 13 5.97 -3.46 4.20
N GLN A 14 7.11 -4.08 3.95
CA GLN A 14 7.42 -4.70 2.66
C GLN A 14 6.33 -5.69 2.20
N LEU A 15 5.78 -6.48 3.13
CA LEU A 15 4.70 -7.43 2.81
C LEU A 15 3.50 -6.70 2.21
N VAL A 16 3.01 -5.65 2.86
CA VAL A 16 1.82 -4.91 2.44
C VAL A 16 2.07 -4.21 1.11
N ILE A 17 3.20 -3.50 0.98
CA ILE A 17 3.54 -2.78 -0.26
C ILE A 17 3.63 -3.75 -1.44
N ARG A 18 4.29 -4.90 -1.29
CA ARG A 18 4.43 -5.90 -2.36
C ARG A 18 3.11 -6.58 -2.70
N GLN A 19 2.23 -6.79 -1.74
CA GLN A 19 0.87 -7.28 -2.00
C GLN A 19 0.06 -6.27 -2.81
N MET A 20 0.07 -4.98 -2.42
CA MET A 20 -0.65 -3.92 -3.14
C MET A 20 -0.12 -3.69 -4.57
N ARG A 21 1.15 -3.98 -4.83
CA ARG A 21 1.75 -3.94 -6.19
C ARG A 21 1.45 -5.19 -7.02
N GLY A 22 0.81 -6.20 -6.44
CA GLY A 22 0.55 -7.49 -7.10
C GLY A 22 1.77 -8.40 -7.21
N GLU A 23 2.90 -8.03 -6.58
CA GLU A 23 4.12 -8.84 -6.58
C GLU A 23 3.94 -10.08 -5.69
N TYR A 24 3.25 -9.92 -4.55
CA TYR A 24 2.99 -10.98 -3.57
C TYR A 24 1.51 -11.35 -3.53
N ARG A 25 1.20 -12.65 -3.61
CA ARG A 25 -0.15 -13.15 -3.41
C ARG A 25 -0.53 -13.12 -1.92
N VAL A 26 -1.73 -12.63 -1.61
CA VAL A 26 -2.31 -12.72 -0.27
C VAL A 26 -2.83 -14.14 -0.06
N ARG A 27 -2.22 -14.87 0.88
CA ARG A 27 -2.62 -16.26 1.22
C ARG A 27 -3.28 -16.37 2.59
N THR A 28 -3.01 -15.40 3.46
CA THR A 28 -3.53 -15.40 4.82
C THR A 28 -4.98 -14.94 4.82
N SER A 29 -5.90 -15.79 5.27
CA SER A 29 -7.35 -15.60 5.16
C SER A 29 -7.86 -14.32 5.83
N HIS A 30 -7.29 -13.89 6.95
CA HIS A 30 -7.69 -12.64 7.60
C HIS A 30 -7.12 -11.38 6.92
N LEU A 31 -6.10 -11.50 6.07
CA LEU A 31 -5.56 -10.37 5.30
C LEU A 31 -6.31 -10.17 3.98
N LEU A 32 -6.93 -11.22 3.44
CA LEU A 32 -7.69 -11.15 2.19
C LEU A 32 -8.76 -10.04 2.18
N PRO A 33 -9.65 -9.94 3.18
CA PRO A 33 -10.68 -8.88 3.16
C PRO A 33 -10.07 -7.47 3.26
N LEU A 34 -8.95 -7.30 3.97
CA LEU A 34 -8.27 -6.01 4.08
C LEU A 34 -7.61 -5.60 2.75
N TYR A 35 -7.02 -6.57 2.06
CA TYR A 35 -6.42 -6.37 0.75
C TYR A 35 -7.48 -6.01 -0.31
N GLU A 36 -8.60 -6.73 -0.32
CA GLU A 36 -9.72 -6.46 -1.23
C GLU A 36 -10.29 -5.05 -1.01
N GLU A 37 -10.47 -4.64 0.25
CA GLU A 37 -10.94 -3.30 0.58
C GLU A 37 -9.93 -2.21 0.16
N ALA A 38 -8.63 -2.43 0.40
CA ALA A 38 -7.59 -1.52 -0.03
C ALA A 38 -7.53 -1.38 -1.56
N LEU A 39 -7.71 -2.48 -2.30
CA LEU A 39 -7.83 -2.44 -3.77
C LEU A 39 -9.09 -1.69 -4.20
N ARG A 40 -10.24 -1.93 -3.55
CA ARG A 40 -11.49 -1.24 -3.88
C ARG A 40 -11.35 0.27 -3.72
N LEU A 41 -10.80 0.72 -2.59
CA LEU A 41 -10.57 2.14 -2.31
C LEU A 41 -9.57 2.77 -3.28
N SER A 42 -8.51 2.05 -3.64
CA SER A 42 -7.48 2.55 -4.56
C SER A 42 -7.88 2.48 -6.04
N SER A 43 -8.87 1.66 -6.42
CA SER A 43 -9.30 1.48 -7.82
C SER A 43 -9.77 2.77 -8.51
N GLY A 44 -10.29 3.73 -7.76
CA GLY A 44 -10.72 5.04 -8.27
C GLY A 44 -9.64 6.11 -8.26
N LEU A 45 -8.43 5.78 -7.80
CA LEU A 45 -7.32 6.72 -7.60
C LEU A 45 -6.12 6.32 -8.46
N ASP A 46 -5.37 7.31 -8.95
CA ASP A 46 -4.07 7.07 -9.57
C ASP A 46 -2.99 6.99 -8.47
N VAL A 47 -2.81 5.78 -7.92
CA VAL A 47 -1.91 5.50 -6.80
C VAL A 47 -0.65 4.76 -7.22
N GLU A 48 0.47 5.11 -6.59
CA GLU A 48 1.70 4.31 -6.58
C GLU A 48 2.02 3.88 -5.15
N PHE A 49 2.37 2.62 -4.96
CA PHE A 49 2.83 2.09 -3.67
C PHE A 49 4.35 2.02 -3.63
N ARG A 50 4.95 2.55 -2.55
CA ARG A 50 6.39 2.58 -2.35
C ARG A 50 6.79 2.12 -0.96
N GLU A 51 7.78 1.23 -0.94
CA GLU A 51 8.44 0.82 0.28
C GLU A 51 9.43 1.90 0.71
N VAL A 52 9.37 2.31 1.97
CA VAL A 52 10.32 3.25 2.57
C VAL A 52 10.89 2.66 3.86
N PRO A 53 12.17 2.92 4.19
CA PRO A 53 12.73 2.49 5.47
C PRO A 53 11.92 3.04 6.65
N ARG A 54 11.79 2.28 7.74
CA ARG A 54 11.04 2.69 8.95
C ARG A 54 11.45 4.04 9.53
N LYS A 55 12.74 4.42 9.40
CA LYS A 55 13.24 5.75 9.79
C LYS A 55 12.62 6.91 8.99
N GLN A 56 12.09 6.64 7.80
CA GLN A 56 11.43 7.59 6.90
C GLN A 56 9.91 7.58 7.06
N ASN A 57 9.31 6.49 7.56
CA ASN A 57 7.88 6.42 7.89
C ASN A 57 7.56 7.08 9.24
N ARG A 58 7.75 8.40 9.33
CA ARG A 58 7.53 9.15 10.57
C ARG A 58 6.08 9.14 11.03
N ALA A 59 5.13 9.17 10.09
CA ALA A 59 3.70 9.12 10.39
C ALA A 59 3.33 7.80 11.11
N GLY A 60 3.86 6.66 10.64
CA GLY A 60 3.66 5.38 11.32
C GLY A 60 4.14 5.38 12.77
N ARG A 61 5.21 6.12 13.11
CA ARG A 61 5.66 6.27 14.50
C ARG A 61 4.76 7.21 15.32
N LEU A 62 4.26 8.28 14.72
CA LEU A 62 3.52 9.34 15.42
C LEU A 62 2.05 8.98 15.69
N LEU A 63 1.51 8.00 14.96
CA LEU A 63 0.12 7.57 15.02
C LEU A 63 -0.06 6.18 15.64
N GLU A 64 1.02 5.59 16.14
CA GLU A 64 1.00 4.41 17.05
C GLU A 64 0.57 4.83 18.46
#